data_AF-A0A1M5MVH0-F1
#
_entry.id   AF-A0A1M5MVH0-F1
#
_cell.length_a   1.000
_cell.length_b   1.000
_cell.length_c   1.000
_cell.angle_alpha   90.00
_cell.angle_beta   90.00
_cell.angle_gamma   90.00
#
_symmetry.space_group_name_H-M   'P 1'
#
loop_
_entity.id
_entity.type
_entity.pdbx_description
1 polymer ?
#
loop_
_entity_poly.entity_id
_entity_poly.type
_entity_poly.pdbx_seq_one_letter_code
_entity_poly.pdbx_strand_id
1 'polypeptide(L)'
;MAPTGNHTNQQIVDLIVIQAKEWFKKGLETKVKDGFFNKGDDGLFHIGKLLHMVQDSYSLSHVYRDSNNRIIQFQGYEDQDADKHGTPDKDDGAKGVQDAFVASTWILSSYKQAKSYTDLKPEVFLPVLEKYLRTEVYVLAPNRGKVKAGGSLDAYKKK
;
A
#
# COMPACT_ATOMS: atom_id res chain seq x y z
N MET A 1 -3.03 -7.22 -6.01
CA MET A 1 -1.93 -7.03 -5.04
C MET A 1 -0.82 -8.07 -5.13
N ALA A 2 -1.09 -9.37 -5.31
CA ALA A 2 -0.01 -10.34 -5.56
C ALA A 2 0.35 -10.37 -7.07
N PRO A 3 1.61 -10.07 -7.47
CA PRO A 3 2.07 -10.30 -8.84
C PRO A 3 2.04 -11.80 -9.17
N THR A 4 1.98 -12.11 -10.45
CA THR A 4 2.10 -13.47 -10.98
C THR A 4 3.38 -14.13 -10.49
N GLY A 5 3.26 -15.28 -9.80
CA GLY A 5 4.42 -16.01 -9.29
C GLY A 5 4.19 -16.82 -8.01
N ASN A 6 5.27 -17.45 -7.52
CA ASN A 6 5.31 -18.30 -6.31
C ASN A 6 5.84 -17.53 -5.08
N HIS A 7 5.29 -16.36 -4.78
CA HIS A 7 5.69 -15.61 -3.59
C HIS A 7 4.94 -16.05 -2.34
N THR A 8 5.54 -15.96 -1.16
CA THR A 8 4.82 -16.04 0.13
C THR A 8 4.26 -14.69 0.54
N ASN A 9 3.30 -14.66 1.47
CA ASN A 9 2.78 -13.41 2.02
C ASN A 9 3.90 -12.52 2.56
N GLN A 10 4.91 -13.07 3.23
CA GLN A 10 6.05 -12.30 3.71
C GLN A 10 6.85 -11.67 2.56
N GLN A 11 7.12 -12.44 1.50
CA GLN A 11 7.83 -11.91 0.33
C GLN A 11 7.06 -10.79 -0.37
N ILE A 12 5.72 -10.88 -0.43
CA ILE A 12 4.88 -9.80 -0.94
C ILE A 12 5.02 -8.54 -0.08
N VAL A 13 4.97 -8.66 1.25
CA VAL A 13 5.20 -7.52 2.16
C VAL A 13 6.57 -6.90 1.91
N ASP A 14 7.61 -7.71 1.76
CA ASP A 14 8.97 -7.21 1.53
C ASP A 14 9.08 -6.43 0.21
N LEU A 15 8.50 -6.94 -0.87
CA LEU A 15 8.45 -6.26 -2.17
C LEU A 15 7.68 -4.94 -2.10
N ILE A 16 6.52 -4.95 -1.43
CA ILE A 16 5.70 -3.76 -1.20
C ILE A 16 6.49 -2.70 -0.43
N VAL A 17 7.16 -3.07 0.66
CA VAL A 17 7.93 -2.14 1.50
C VAL A 17 9.13 -1.57 0.74
N ILE A 18 9.81 -2.38 -0.08
CA ILE A 18 10.88 -1.90 -0.97
C ILE A 18 10.32 -0.85 -1.94
N GLN A 19 9.22 -1.16 -2.62
CA GLN A 19 8.62 -0.26 -3.61
C GLN A 19 8.08 1.03 -2.97
N ALA A 20 7.52 0.94 -1.76
CA ALA A 20 7.05 2.08 -0.99
C ALA A 20 8.18 3.06 -0.65
N LYS A 21 9.33 2.55 -0.18
CA LYS A 21 10.51 3.37 0.11
C LYS A 21 11.02 4.08 -1.13
N GLU A 22 11.06 3.39 -2.26
CA GLU A 22 11.45 3.97 -3.55
C GLU A 22 10.53 5.13 -3.97
N TRP A 23 9.21 4.96 -3.87
CA TRP A 23 8.27 6.04 -4.19
C TRP A 23 8.34 7.20 -3.19
N PHE A 24 8.46 6.91 -1.90
CA PHE A 24 8.59 7.97 -0.89
C PHE A 24 9.87 8.78 -1.08
N LYS A 25 11.00 8.12 -1.33
CA LYS A 25 12.28 8.75 -1.65
C LYS A 25 12.15 9.64 -2.88
N LYS A 26 11.59 9.12 -3.98
CA LYS A 26 11.37 9.91 -5.21
C LYS A 26 10.48 11.13 -4.95
N GLY A 27 9.43 10.98 -4.15
CA GLY A 27 8.59 12.11 -3.74
C GLY A 27 9.41 13.20 -3.05
N LEU A 28 10.27 12.84 -2.09
CA LEU A 28 11.15 13.78 -1.40
C LEU A 28 12.18 14.43 -2.33
N GLU A 29 12.74 13.69 -3.28
CA GLU A 29 13.75 14.17 -4.23
C GLU A 29 13.19 15.04 -5.35
N THR A 30 11.90 14.91 -5.68
CA THR A 30 11.26 15.74 -6.70
C THR A 30 11.28 17.21 -6.29
N LYS A 31 11.92 18.03 -7.13
CA LYS A 31 12.01 19.49 -6.98
C LYS A 31 11.02 20.15 -7.95
N VAL A 32 10.22 21.08 -7.43
CA VAL A 32 9.45 21.99 -8.27
C VAL A 32 10.43 23.02 -8.82
N LYS A 33 10.52 23.16 -10.15
CA LYS A 33 11.26 24.28 -10.77
C LYS A 33 10.35 25.50 -10.79
N ASP A 34 10.80 26.58 -10.16
CA ASP A 34 10.13 27.88 -10.13
C ASP A 34 9.71 28.30 -11.55
N GLY A 35 8.41 28.36 -11.77
CA GLY A 35 7.79 28.78 -13.01
C GLY A 35 6.29 28.90 -12.82
N PHE A 36 5.74 30.09 -13.10
CA PHE A 36 4.37 30.55 -12.81
C PHE A 36 3.25 29.64 -13.37
N PHE A 37 3.58 28.66 -14.22
CA PHE A 37 2.67 27.65 -14.76
C PHE A 37 3.22 26.21 -14.75
N ASN A 38 4.30 25.92 -14.01
CA ASN A 38 4.76 24.54 -13.85
C ASN A 38 3.87 23.82 -12.82
N LYS A 39 2.76 23.24 -13.30
CA LYS A 39 1.97 22.20 -12.59
C LYS A 39 2.77 20.89 -12.46
N GLY A 40 4.06 21.01 -12.15
CA GLY A 40 4.99 19.91 -12.01
C GLY A 40 4.86 19.37 -10.61
N ASP A 41 4.19 18.23 -10.52
CA ASP A 41 4.04 17.38 -9.34
C ASP A 41 5.21 17.52 -8.35
N ASP A 42 4.94 18.05 -7.15
CA ASP A 42 5.88 18.29 -6.05
C ASP A 42 6.32 17.00 -5.33
N GLY A 43 6.27 15.87 -6.04
CA GLY A 43 6.46 14.52 -5.54
C GLY A 43 5.17 13.81 -5.15
N LEU A 44 4.03 14.52 -5.13
CA LEU A 44 2.71 13.94 -4.82
C LEU A 44 2.26 12.81 -5.75
N PHE A 45 2.72 12.70 -6.98
CA PHE A 45 2.44 11.58 -7.89
C PHE A 45 3.04 10.29 -7.35
N HIS A 46 4.28 10.36 -6.85
CA HIS A 46 4.92 9.20 -6.23
C HIS A 46 4.23 8.84 -4.92
N ILE A 47 3.84 9.83 -4.13
CA ILE A 47 3.07 9.60 -2.91
C ILE A 47 1.67 9.05 -3.24
N GLY A 48 1.04 9.48 -4.33
CA GLY A 48 -0.24 8.96 -4.81
C GLY A 48 -0.17 7.46 -5.12
N LYS A 49 0.92 6.99 -5.74
CA LYS A 49 1.15 5.55 -5.95
C LYS A 49 1.26 4.77 -4.65
N LEU A 50 1.97 5.32 -3.67
CA LEU A 50 2.09 4.72 -2.34
C LEU A 50 0.72 4.67 -1.63
N LEU A 51 -0.05 5.76 -1.67
CA LEU A 51 -1.38 5.82 -1.07
C LEU A 51 -2.33 4.81 -1.70
N HIS A 52 -2.35 4.73 -3.03
CA HIS A 52 -3.15 3.75 -3.74
C HIS A 52 -2.81 2.32 -3.30
N MET A 53 -1.53 1.96 -3.25
CA MET A 53 -1.08 0.64 -2.78
C MET A 53 -1.45 0.35 -1.31
N VAL A 54 -1.42 1.37 -0.44
CA VAL A 54 -1.86 1.25 0.96
C VAL A 54 -3.37 1.02 1.03
N GLN A 55 -4.16 1.76 0.26
CA GLN A 55 -5.61 1.63 0.21
C GLN A 55 -6.05 0.28 -0.33
N ASP A 56 -5.43 -0.18 -1.43
CA ASP A 56 -5.64 -1.52 -1.99
C ASP A 56 -5.40 -2.61 -0.95
N SER A 57 -4.50 -2.38 0.02
CA SER A 57 -4.20 -3.36 1.05
C SER A 57 -5.34 -3.60 2.05
N TYR A 58 -6.34 -2.72 2.08
CA TYR A 58 -7.54 -2.84 2.90
C TYR A 58 -8.77 -3.26 2.10
N SER A 59 -8.70 -3.26 0.76
CA SER A 59 -9.79 -3.78 -0.05
C SER A 59 -9.80 -5.31 -0.02
N LEU A 60 -10.98 -5.87 0.25
CA LEU A 60 -11.20 -7.32 0.26
C LEU A 60 -10.97 -7.94 -1.13
N SER A 61 -11.01 -7.14 -2.20
CA SER A 61 -10.67 -7.58 -3.54
C SER A 61 -9.17 -7.88 -3.70
N HIS A 62 -8.32 -7.45 -2.77
CA HIS A 62 -6.88 -7.52 -2.88
C HIS A 62 -6.22 -8.25 -1.72
N VAL A 63 -6.77 -8.12 -0.51
CA VAL A 63 -6.20 -8.68 0.70
C VAL A 63 -7.30 -9.22 1.60
N TYR A 64 -7.15 -10.46 2.06
CA TYR A 64 -8.00 -11.02 3.10
C TYR A 64 -7.36 -10.81 4.47
N ARG A 65 -8.11 -10.22 5.40
CA ARG A 65 -7.67 -9.87 6.76
C ARG A 65 -8.56 -10.51 7.82
N ASP A 66 -8.00 -10.79 8.99
CA ASP A 66 -8.72 -11.32 10.15
C ASP A 66 -9.53 -10.25 10.91
N SER A 67 -10.13 -10.60 12.04
CA SER A 67 -10.90 -9.66 12.88
C SER A 67 -10.03 -8.59 13.55
N ASN A 68 -8.71 -8.82 13.67
CA ASN A 68 -7.74 -7.90 14.26
C ASN A 68 -6.99 -7.09 13.18
N ASN A 69 -7.55 -7.03 11.97
CA ASN A 69 -7.00 -6.32 10.82
C ASN A 69 -5.62 -6.85 10.32
N ARG A 70 -5.28 -8.10 10.65
CA ARG A 70 -4.03 -8.74 10.20
C ARG A 70 -4.24 -9.51 8.91
N ILE A 71 -3.28 -9.44 8.00
CA ILE A 71 -3.29 -10.08 6.70
C ILE A 71 -3.20 -11.60 6.87
N ILE A 72 -4.23 -12.28 6.38
CA ILE A 72 -4.26 -13.73 6.21
C ILE A 72 -3.66 -14.11 4.86
N GLN A 73 -4.00 -13.36 3.80
CA GLN A 73 -3.67 -13.71 2.42
C GLN A 73 -3.69 -12.50 1.49
N PHE A 74 -2.66 -12.35 0.66
CA PHE A 74 -2.74 -11.49 -0.53
C PHE A 74 -3.40 -12.25 -1.68
N GLN A 75 -4.38 -11.63 -2.32
CA GLN A 75 -5.09 -12.23 -3.46
C GLN A 75 -4.39 -11.91 -4.78
N GLY A 76 -4.45 -12.88 -5.70
CA GLY A 76 -3.86 -12.81 -7.04
C GLY A 76 -4.91 -12.58 -8.10
N TYR A 77 -4.56 -11.80 -9.13
CA TYR A 77 -5.48 -11.43 -10.21
C TYR A 77 -5.87 -12.59 -11.13
N GLU A 78 -5.07 -13.66 -11.20
CA GLU A 78 -5.31 -14.77 -12.14
C GLU A 78 -6.63 -15.50 -11.86
N ASP A 79 -6.98 -15.60 -10.58
CA ASP A 79 -8.16 -16.32 -10.09
C ASP A 79 -9.39 -15.43 -9.94
N GLN A 80 -9.29 -14.13 -10.25
CA GLN A 80 -10.33 -13.15 -9.91
C GLN A 80 -11.19 -12.72 -11.10
N ASP A 81 -12.50 -12.63 -10.87
CA ASP A 81 -13.48 -12.12 -11.83
C ASP A 81 -13.41 -10.57 -11.90
N ALA A 82 -13.09 -10.05 -13.09
CA ALA A 82 -12.88 -8.62 -13.32
C ALA A 82 -14.12 -7.75 -13.06
N ASP A 83 -15.32 -8.29 -13.26
CA ASP A 83 -16.57 -7.54 -13.06
C ASP A 83 -16.97 -7.46 -11.58
N LYS A 84 -16.60 -8.48 -10.79
CA LYS A 84 -16.82 -8.50 -9.33
C LYS A 84 -15.79 -7.68 -8.56
N HIS A 85 -14.68 -7.35 -9.21
CA HIS A 85 -13.53 -6.70 -8.60
C HIS A 85 -13.79 -5.27 -8.11
N GLY A 86 -14.55 -4.49 -8.87
CA GLY A 86 -14.84 -3.08 -8.54
C GLY A 86 -16.09 -2.85 -7.69
N THR A 87 -16.74 -3.91 -7.19
CA THR A 87 -17.97 -3.79 -6.39
C THR A 87 -17.68 -3.49 -4.91
N PRO A 88 -16.70 -4.16 -4.24
CA PRO A 88 -16.31 -3.81 -2.87
C PRO A 88 -15.73 -2.40 -2.73
N ASP A 89 -15.11 -1.88 -3.79
CA ASP A 89 -14.49 -0.54 -3.79
C ASP A 89 -15.52 0.60 -3.85
N LYS A 90 -16.83 0.29 -3.90
CA LYS A 90 -17.94 1.25 -3.93
C LYS A 90 -18.70 1.36 -2.59
N ASP A 91 -18.33 0.56 -1.58
CA ASP A 91 -18.97 0.57 -0.27
C ASP A 91 -18.13 1.34 0.75
N ASP A 92 -18.51 2.60 0.99
CA ASP A 92 -17.86 3.49 1.96
C ASP A 92 -17.99 2.98 3.41
N GLY A 93 -18.86 1.99 3.67
CA GLY A 93 -19.02 1.31 4.96
C GLY A 93 -18.20 0.02 5.10
N ALA A 94 -17.43 -0.35 4.08
CA ALA A 94 -16.69 -1.61 4.08
C ALA A 94 -15.64 -1.68 5.19
N LYS A 95 -15.47 -2.88 5.75
CA LYS A 95 -14.45 -3.18 6.76
C LYS A 95 -13.07 -2.86 6.18
N GLY A 96 -12.40 -1.84 6.71
CA GLY A 96 -11.06 -1.40 6.29
C GLY A 96 -11.00 0.03 5.75
N VAL A 97 -12.14 0.68 5.44
CA VAL A 97 -12.15 2.08 4.95
C VAL A 97 -11.54 3.04 5.97
N GLN A 98 -11.93 2.92 7.25
CA GLN A 98 -11.36 3.75 8.32
C GLN A 98 -9.86 3.50 8.51
N ASP A 99 -9.41 2.24 8.44
CA ASP A 99 -8.00 1.89 8.56
C ASP A 99 -7.18 2.42 7.37
N ALA A 100 -7.73 2.32 6.16
CA ALA A 100 -7.15 2.88 4.95
C ALA A 100 -7.03 4.41 5.04
N PHE A 101 -8.05 5.08 5.59
CA PHE A 101 -8.04 6.52 5.82
C PHE A 101 -6.96 6.92 6.83
N VAL A 102 -6.89 6.23 7.97
CA VAL A 102 -5.86 6.49 9.01
C VAL A 102 -4.46 6.26 8.44
N ALA A 103 -4.25 5.15 7.73
CA ALA A 103 -2.96 4.85 7.11
C ALA A 103 -2.57 5.88 6.05
N SER A 104 -3.52 6.29 5.20
CA SER A 104 -3.29 7.31 4.18
C SER A 104 -2.92 8.66 4.80
N THR A 105 -3.62 9.05 5.88
CA THR A 105 -3.37 10.29 6.62
C THR A 105 -1.99 10.27 7.27
N TRP A 106 -1.58 9.15 7.85
CA TRP A 106 -0.24 9.00 8.41
C TRP A 106 0.84 9.16 7.34
N ILE A 107 0.69 8.49 6.18
CA ILE A 107 1.66 8.58 5.07
C ILE A 107 1.79 10.02 4.57
N LEU A 108 0.67 10.72 4.34
CA LEU A 108 0.67 12.11 3.90
C LEU A 108 1.30 13.05 4.94
N SER A 109 0.98 12.85 6.22
CA SER A 109 1.53 13.67 7.31
C SER A 109 3.04 13.47 7.46
N SER A 110 3.49 12.23 7.42
CA SER A 110 4.90 11.87 7.43
C SER A 110 5.65 12.44 6.22
N TYR A 111 5.03 12.40 5.03
CA TYR A 111 5.60 13.02 3.82
C TYR A 111 5.73 14.54 3.97
N LYS A 112 4.67 15.23 4.39
CA LYS A 112 4.66 16.67 4.62
C LYS A 112 5.73 17.08 5.64
N GLN A 113 5.83 16.33 6.74
CA GLN A 113 6.85 16.56 7.76
C GLN A 113 8.26 16.35 7.19
N ALA A 114 8.51 15.25 6.48
CA ALA A 114 9.80 14.97 5.87
C ALA A 114 10.21 16.05 4.85
N LYS A 115 9.28 16.52 4.00
CA LYS A 115 9.52 17.65 3.07
C LYS A 115 9.89 18.95 3.75
N SER A 116 9.49 19.17 5.00
CA SER A 116 9.84 20.40 5.75
C SER A 116 11.31 20.46 6.18
N TYR A 117 12.02 19.32 6.16
CA TYR A 117 13.44 19.24 6.45
C TYR A 117 14.27 19.32 5.15
N THR A 118 14.71 20.52 4.78
CA THR A 118 15.44 20.75 3.53
C THR A 118 16.87 20.23 3.53
N ASP A 119 17.48 20.10 4.72
CA ASP A 119 18.90 19.77 4.88
C ASP A 119 19.15 18.28 5.16
N LEU A 120 18.07 17.49 5.30
CA LEU A 120 18.15 16.06 5.56
C LEU A 120 17.98 15.26 4.27
N LYS A 121 18.76 14.19 4.14
CA LYS A 121 18.62 13.26 3.02
C LYS A 121 17.36 12.40 3.18
N PRO A 122 16.66 12.04 2.07
CA PRO A 122 15.47 11.18 2.11
C PRO A 122 15.64 9.89 2.92
N GLU A 123 16.83 9.28 2.88
CA GLU A 123 17.16 8.03 3.55
C GLU A 123 16.93 8.07 5.06
N VAL A 124 17.01 9.25 5.69
CA VAL A 124 16.77 9.43 7.13
C VAL A 124 15.33 9.07 7.51
N PHE A 125 14.37 9.27 6.60
CA PHE A 125 12.94 9.05 6.85
C PHE A 125 12.47 7.63 6.52
N LEU A 126 13.22 6.90 5.67
CA LEU A 126 12.81 5.58 5.17
C LEU A 126 12.62 4.52 6.28
N PRO A 127 13.45 4.46 7.35
CA PRO A 127 13.24 3.51 8.44
C PRO A 127 11.91 3.72 9.19
N VAL A 128 11.46 4.97 9.32
CA VAL A 128 10.20 5.31 10.00
C VAL A 128 9.01 4.84 9.16
N LEU A 129 9.06 5.10 7.84
CA LEU A 129 8.08 4.58 6.89
C LEU A 129 8.03 3.04 6.91
N GLU A 130 9.20 2.39 6.79
CA GLU A 130 9.28 0.93 6.80
C GLU A 130 8.70 0.32 8.08
N LYS A 131 9.05 0.88 9.24
CA LYS A 131 8.51 0.43 10.52
C LYS A 131 6.99 0.51 10.51
N TYR A 132 6.43 1.68 10.16
CA TYR A 132 4.98 1.87 10.11
C TYR A 132 4.28 0.89 9.16
N LEU A 133 4.80 0.74 7.94
CA LEU A 133 4.22 -0.19 6.97
C LEU A 133 4.23 -1.64 7.47
N ARG A 134 5.29 -2.06 8.17
CA ARG A 134 5.41 -3.43 8.68
C ARG A 134 4.60 -3.68 9.97
N THR A 135 4.44 -2.68 10.82
CA THR A 135 3.80 -2.86 12.14
C THR A 135 2.33 -2.45 12.18
N GLU A 136 1.88 -1.59 11.26
CA GLU A 136 0.51 -1.07 11.26
C GLU A 136 -0.28 -1.47 10.01
N VAL A 137 0.35 -1.42 8.82
CA VAL A 137 -0.38 -1.61 7.54
C VAL A 137 -0.38 -3.07 7.09
N TYR A 138 0.80 -3.67 6.97
CA TYR A 138 1.02 -5.00 6.39
C TYR A 138 1.31 -6.07 7.43
N VAL A 139 0.64 -5.98 8.59
CA VAL A 139 0.79 -6.94 9.68
C VAL A 139 0.25 -8.30 9.26
N LEU A 140 1.08 -9.33 9.27
CA LEU A 140 0.63 -10.69 8.96
C LEU A 140 0.01 -11.36 10.20
N ALA A 141 -1.06 -12.12 10.00
CA ALA A 141 -1.61 -12.96 11.06
C ALA A 141 -0.61 -14.09 11.43
N PRO A 142 -0.66 -14.62 12.66
CA PRO A 142 0.28 -15.66 13.11
C PRO A 142 0.38 -16.83 12.13
N ASN A 143 1.61 -17.27 11.86
CA ASN A 143 1.94 -18.37 10.95
C ASN A 143 1.56 -18.18 9.46
N ARG A 144 1.13 -16.97 9.04
CA ARG A 144 0.74 -16.71 7.64
C ARG A 144 1.88 -16.27 6.71
N GLY A 145 3.04 -15.90 7.25
CA GLY A 145 4.16 -15.38 6.46
C GLY A 145 4.77 -16.36 5.45
N LYS A 146 4.75 -17.66 5.74
CA LYS A 146 5.27 -18.71 4.85
C LYS A 146 4.23 -19.25 3.86
N VAL A 147 2.97 -18.84 3.99
CA VAL A 147 1.89 -19.27 3.08
C VAL A 147 2.09 -18.57 1.73
N LYS A 148 1.95 -19.33 0.64
CA LYS A 148 1.98 -18.77 -0.72
C LYS A 148 0.88 -17.72 -0.88
N ALA A 149 1.25 -16.54 -1.34
CA ALA A 149 0.35 -15.50 -1.81
C ALA A 149 -0.35 -15.96 -3.11
N GLY A 150 -1.48 -15.32 -3.47
CA GLY A 150 -2.31 -15.72 -4.61
C GLY A 150 -3.59 -16.44 -4.18
N GLY A 151 -4.34 -16.95 -5.15
CA GLY A 151 -5.71 -17.40 -4.93
C GLY A 151 -6.70 -16.24 -4.86
N SER A 152 -7.99 -16.60 -4.85
CA SER A 152 -9.11 -15.69 -4.67
C SER A 152 -10.08 -16.29 -3.66
N LEU A 153 -10.72 -15.47 -2.82
CA LEU A 153 -11.85 -15.98 -2.01
C LEU A 153 -12.97 -16.43 -2.95
N ASP A 154 -13.76 -17.43 -2.54
CA ASP A 154 -14.82 -17.99 -3.41
C ASP A 154 -15.79 -16.93 -3.94
N ALA A 155 -16.05 -15.87 -3.18
CA ALA A 155 -16.87 -14.74 -3.60
C ALA A 155 -16.33 -13.95 -4.81
N TYR A 156 -15.01 -14.04 -5.08
CA TYR A 156 -14.32 -13.31 -6.13
C TYR A 156 -13.66 -14.24 -7.16
N LYS A 157 -13.83 -15.56 -7.05
CA LYS A 157 -13.33 -16.50 -8.05
C LYS A 157 -14.06 -16.35 -9.38
N LYS A 158 -13.35 -16.54 -10.50
CA LYS A 158 -13.97 -16.83 -11.81
C LYS A 158 -14.82 -18.09 -11.67
N LYS A 159 -16.08 -18.04 -12.11
CA LYS A 159 -16.95 -19.22 -12.23
C LYS A 159 -16.70 -19.92 -13.56
#